data_AF-A0A7W0X3B6-F1
#
_entry.id   AF-A0A7W0X3B6-F1
#
_cell.length_a   1.000
_cell.length_b   1.000
_cell.length_c   1.000
_cell.angle_alpha   90.00
_cell.angle_beta   90.00
_cell.angle_gamma   90.00
#
_symmetry.space_group_name_H-M   'P 1'
#
loop_
_entity.id
_entity.type
_entity.pdbx_description
1 polymer ?
#
loop_
_entity_poly.entity_id
_entity_poly.type
_entity_poly.pdbx_seq_one_letter_code
_entity_poly.pdbx_strand_id
1 'polypeptide(L)'
;MPRELLPLSTMFRPANVLTSIEKAEELHDLTGLPIHDLVAFRPERLLLHELLIRVTADLSVPSGSRVEDLGINFRQITNAILANHLASRMGEVTVTYDALRRQLSRVIEAELAARLFASDTGAGPKIPERRKGLLGLLLGPLRSASPVATDVPANSSTSAHPEDAIGAWQAGARSEEDALHKAAYRALAKVVTSLLGRHGRIWGTPELIASVATDFACNDYGSEEIGRCIEPYFLEAARQEGFSLLPAQKRPVIMNTKGASAAGKSTMRPEQKALAERIGANWSDFALISPDIWRKQLLDYSSLGAAYKYAGACTGEELHIIDHKLDRYMARKAEARAMSHLLIDRFRFDSFAPASDEPGSNLLTRFGHTVYLFFIITPPGEIVERAWRRGLEFGRYKAVDDLLAHNIEAYSGMPQLFFTWALRADKEVHLEFLDNTVPFGSRPRTVAFGWNGELNVLDVKSMLDVQRFRRVDVRATGPHNLYENPGLLAPENNTSFLLECARRLPRVNFADQATGRIYLCLAAGTPIWADADALHAAMTNPETRAGVLAVAPDVAKRPVIPGPQTPVYLAEHLSIDRIHTLGRWGSCD
;
A
#
# COMPACT_ATOMS: atom_id res chain seq x y z
N MET A 1 -6.50 10.70 16.69
CA MET A 1 -7.27 10.10 17.81
C MET A 1 -7.01 10.91 19.07
N PRO A 2 -7.99 11.15 19.96
CA PRO A 2 -7.77 11.84 21.23
C PRO A 2 -6.70 11.14 22.10
N ARG A 3 -5.89 11.92 22.83
CA ARG A 3 -4.73 11.40 23.57
C ARG A 3 -5.16 10.43 24.68
N GLU A 4 -6.27 10.71 25.34
CA GLU A 4 -6.86 9.88 26.39
C GLU A 4 -7.31 8.49 25.91
N LEU A 5 -7.49 8.30 24.59
CA LEU A 5 -7.87 7.02 24.00
C LEU A 5 -6.67 6.23 23.46
N LEU A 6 -5.45 6.80 23.46
CA LEU A 6 -4.25 6.09 23.01
C LEU A 6 -4.02 4.77 23.77
N PRO A 7 -4.19 4.68 25.10
CA PRO A 7 -4.03 3.42 25.82
C PRO A 7 -4.99 2.30 25.37
N LEU A 8 -6.10 2.66 24.70
CA LEU A 8 -7.03 1.68 24.15
C LEU A 8 -6.56 1.09 22.81
N SER A 9 -5.58 1.73 22.14
CA SER A 9 -4.96 1.24 20.91
C SER A 9 -4.30 -0.11 21.14
N THR A 10 -4.45 -1.03 20.20
CA THR A 10 -3.90 -2.39 20.32
C THR A 10 -2.39 -2.40 20.44
N MET A 11 -1.70 -1.40 19.89
CA MET A 11 -0.25 -1.23 19.99
C MET A 11 0.23 -0.67 21.35
N PHE A 12 -0.67 -0.23 22.23
CA PHE A 12 -0.30 0.31 23.55
C PHE A 12 -0.89 -0.49 24.72
N ARG A 13 -1.66 -1.55 24.42
CA ARG A 13 -2.22 -2.44 25.45
C ARG A 13 -1.11 -3.31 26.05
N PRO A 14 -0.93 -3.34 27.38
CA PRO A 14 0.12 -4.15 28.02
C PRO A 14 0.04 -5.65 27.72
N ALA A 15 -1.15 -6.17 27.36
CA ALA A 15 -1.35 -7.55 26.94
C ALA A 15 -0.73 -7.87 25.56
N ASN A 16 -0.48 -6.86 24.73
CA ASN A 16 0.04 -7.01 23.36
C ASN A 16 1.51 -6.64 23.23
N VAL A 17 2.01 -5.76 24.10
CA VAL A 17 3.32 -5.12 23.95
C VAL A 17 4.11 -5.12 25.26
N LEU A 18 5.43 -5.05 25.12
CA LEU A 18 6.39 -4.94 26.22
C LEU A 18 6.72 -3.47 26.54
N THR A 19 6.67 -2.59 25.53
CA THR A 19 6.90 -1.14 25.70
C THR A 19 5.63 -0.45 26.21
N SER A 20 5.73 0.32 27.29
CA SER A 20 4.61 1.17 27.73
C SER A 20 4.44 2.38 26.81
N ILE A 21 3.25 3.02 26.84
CA ILE A 21 2.99 4.21 26.04
C ILE A 21 3.93 5.37 26.43
N GLU A 22 4.18 5.56 27.72
CA GLU A 22 5.07 6.59 28.24
C GLU A 22 6.49 6.38 27.71
N LYS A 23 6.95 5.12 27.73
CA LYS A 23 8.28 4.78 27.22
C LYS A 23 8.37 5.01 25.71
N ALA A 24 7.33 4.68 24.95
CA ALA A 24 7.29 4.90 23.51
C ALA A 24 7.27 6.40 23.17
N GLU A 25 6.52 7.22 23.91
CA GLU A 25 6.52 8.69 23.78
C GLU A 25 7.91 9.27 24.08
N GLU A 26 8.55 8.88 25.18
CA GLU A 26 9.92 9.31 25.51
C GLU A 26 10.93 8.94 24.41
N LEU A 27 10.86 7.71 23.91
CA LEU A 27 11.75 7.25 22.83
C LEU A 27 11.44 7.97 21.52
N HIS A 28 10.19 8.33 21.25
CA HIS A 28 9.80 9.08 20.06
C HIS A 28 10.42 10.47 20.08
N ASP A 29 10.23 11.20 21.18
CA ASP A 29 10.79 12.53 21.37
C ASP A 29 12.32 12.52 21.24
N LEU A 30 12.93 11.43 21.75
CA LEU A 30 14.36 11.25 21.75
C LEU A 30 14.92 10.85 20.38
N THR A 31 14.35 9.86 19.72
CA THR A 31 14.95 9.26 18.52
C THR A 31 14.46 9.93 17.24
N GLY A 32 13.30 10.58 17.27
CA GLY A 32 12.57 11.03 16.08
C GLY A 32 11.95 9.89 15.27
N LEU A 33 12.06 8.63 15.71
CA LEU A 33 11.39 7.50 15.07
C LEU A 33 9.89 7.58 15.28
N PRO A 34 9.06 7.21 14.29
CA PRO A 34 7.62 7.07 14.48
C PRO A 34 7.29 6.19 15.70
N ILE A 35 6.28 6.57 16.49
CA ILE A 35 5.95 5.86 17.73
C ILE A 35 5.65 4.38 17.50
N HIS A 36 5.10 4.00 16.34
CA HIS A 36 4.83 2.60 15.99
C HIS A 36 6.08 1.75 15.75
N ASP A 37 7.22 2.37 15.42
CA ASP A 37 8.50 1.67 15.27
C ASP A 37 9.15 1.37 16.65
N LEU A 38 8.68 2.03 17.71
CA LEU A 38 9.27 1.98 19.05
C LEU A 38 8.53 1.04 20.02
N VAL A 39 7.42 0.47 19.56
CA VAL A 39 6.61 -0.48 20.34
C VAL A 39 7.13 -1.89 20.14
N ALA A 40 7.62 -2.55 21.19
CA ALA A 40 8.02 -3.95 21.14
C ALA A 40 6.80 -4.87 21.37
N PHE A 41 6.40 -5.65 20.37
CA PHE A 41 5.30 -6.61 20.52
C PHE A 41 5.73 -7.84 21.34
N ARG A 42 4.77 -8.40 22.07
CA ARG A 42 4.96 -9.67 22.76
C ARG A 42 4.95 -10.85 21.78
N PRO A 43 5.64 -11.98 22.07
CA PRO A 43 5.64 -13.17 21.21
C PRO A 43 4.24 -13.69 20.88
N GLU A 44 3.32 -13.67 21.86
CA GLU A 44 1.93 -14.08 21.70
C GLU A 44 1.22 -13.23 20.63
N ARG A 45 1.52 -11.94 20.60
CA ARG A 45 0.93 -11.01 19.64
C ARG A 45 1.55 -11.16 18.26
N LEU A 46 2.87 -11.36 18.18
CA LEU A 46 3.57 -11.68 16.94
C LEU A 46 3.08 -13.00 16.33
N LEU A 47 2.81 -14.03 17.13
CA LEU A 47 2.19 -15.27 16.68
C LEU A 47 0.82 -15.01 16.03
N LEU A 48 -0.01 -14.16 16.65
CA LEU A 48 -1.28 -13.77 16.05
C LEU A 48 -1.07 -13.07 14.71
N HIS A 49 -0.07 -12.18 14.58
CA HIS A 49 0.24 -11.52 13.32
C HIS A 49 0.56 -12.54 12.22
N GLU A 50 1.44 -13.50 12.51
CA GLU A 50 1.81 -14.55 11.55
C GLU A 50 0.65 -15.48 11.20
N LEU A 51 -0.21 -15.80 12.17
CA LEU A 51 -1.41 -16.59 11.91
C LEU A 51 -2.38 -15.84 10.97
N LEU A 52 -2.61 -14.54 11.20
CA LEU A 52 -3.45 -13.72 10.32
C LEU A 52 -2.92 -13.70 8.89
N ILE A 53 -1.61 -13.59 8.73
CA ILE A 53 -0.92 -13.60 7.44
C ILE A 53 -1.12 -14.94 6.74
N ARG A 54 -0.83 -16.06 7.43
CA ARG A 54 -0.95 -17.42 6.86
C ARG A 54 -2.37 -17.79 6.49
N VAL A 55 -3.36 -17.48 7.33
CA VAL A 55 -4.78 -17.71 7.00
C VAL A 55 -5.18 -16.90 5.75
N THR A 56 -4.67 -15.67 5.61
CA THR A 56 -4.97 -14.81 4.45
C THR A 56 -4.28 -15.29 3.18
N ALA A 57 -3.02 -15.71 3.28
CA ALA A 57 -2.17 -15.98 2.15
C ALA A 57 -2.22 -17.43 1.67
N ASP A 58 -2.50 -18.39 2.56
CA ASP A 58 -2.34 -19.83 2.30
C ASP A 58 -3.63 -20.64 2.39
N LEU A 59 -4.72 -20.11 2.95
CA LEU A 59 -6.00 -20.80 3.03
C LEU A 59 -7.05 -20.16 2.14
N SER A 60 -7.89 -21.03 1.56
CA SER A 60 -9.13 -20.60 0.92
C SER A 60 -10.14 -20.22 2.02
N VAL A 61 -10.46 -18.93 2.12
CA VAL A 61 -11.45 -18.43 3.08
C VAL A 61 -12.76 -18.15 2.33
N PRO A 62 -13.85 -18.87 2.62
CA PRO A 62 -15.12 -18.65 1.94
C PRO A 62 -15.62 -17.21 2.12
N SER A 63 -15.89 -16.52 1.02
CA SER A 63 -16.42 -15.15 1.06
C SER A 63 -17.87 -15.06 1.54
N GLY A 64 -18.61 -16.18 1.51
CA GLY A 64 -20.03 -16.29 1.83
C GLY A 64 -20.95 -15.57 0.85
N SER A 65 -22.19 -15.37 1.28
CA SER A 65 -23.25 -14.68 0.51
C SER A 65 -23.35 -13.20 0.85
N ARG A 66 -22.95 -12.82 2.07
CA ARG A 66 -22.93 -11.45 2.58
C ARG A 66 -21.50 -10.93 2.66
N VAL A 67 -21.34 -9.61 2.65
CA VAL A 67 -20.01 -8.95 2.61
C VAL A 67 -19.17 -9.25 3.87
N GLU A 68 -19.83 -9.42 5.01
CA GLU A 68 -19.26 -9.69 6.32
C GLU A 68 -18.91 -11.16 6.54
N ASP A 69 -19.47 -12.08 5.76
CA ASP A 69 -19.26 -13.53 5.92
C ASP A 69 -17.78 -13.86 5.79
N LEU A 70 -17.06 -13.23 4.85
CA LEU A 70 -15.60 -13.33 4.74
C LEU A 70 -14.91 -13.08 6.08
N GLY A 71 -15.30 -12.01 6.78
CA GLY A 71 -14.70 -11.67 8.07
C GLY A 71 -15.12 -12.63 9.18
N ILE A 72 -16.33 -13.18 9.13
CA ILE A 72 -16.83 -14.17 10.10
C ILE A 72 -16.07 -15.49 9.92
N ASN A 73 -16.04 -16.03 8.70
CA ASN A 73 -15.36 -17.26 8.35
C ASN A 73 -13.86 -17.17 8.64
N PHE A 74 -13.24 -16.04 8.29
CA PHE A 74 -11.84 -15.78 8.61
C PHE A 74 -11.57 -15.92 10.11
N ARG A 75 -12.35 -15.23 10.96
CA ARG A 75 -12.17 -15.30 12.43
C ARG A 75 -12.44 -16.70 12.97
N GLN A 76 -13.42 -17.42 12.43
CA GLN A 76 -13.69 -18.81 12.84
C GLN A 76 -12.48 -19.71 12.57
N ILE A 77 -11.92 -19.65 11.35
CA ILE A 77 -10.71 -20.40 10.96
C ILE A 77 -9.53 -20.00 11.86
N THR A 78 -9.27 -18.70 12.01
CA THR A 78 -8.18 -18.21 12.87
C THR A 78 -8.32 -18.69 14.31
N ASN A 79 -9.53 -18.61 14.88
CA ASN A 79 -9.77 -19.04 16.26
C ASN A 79 -9.63 -20.55 16.43
N ALA A 80 -10.09 -21.36 15.48
CA ALA A 80 -9.92 -22.81 15.53
C ALA A 80 -8.43 -23.20 15.54
N ILE A 81 -7.65 -22.64 14.60
CA ILE A 81 -6.20 -22.91 14.54
C ILE A 81 -5.50 -22.43 15.81
N LEU A 82 -5.81 -21.20 16.26
CA LEU A 82 -5.18 -20.62 17.44
C LEU A 82 -5.48 -21.44 18.70
N ALA A 83 -6.75 -21.72 18.98
CA ALA A 83 -7.18 -22.36 20.21
C ALA A 83 -6.81 -23.85 20.27
N ASN A 84 -7.01 -24.58 19.17
CA ASN A 84 -6.86 -26.03 19.18
C ASN A 84 -5.43 -26.50 18.90
N HIS A 85 -4.62 -25.71 18.18
CA HIS A 85 -3.33 -26.18 17.66
C HIS A 85 -2.13 -25.35 18.12
N LEU A 86 -2.27 -24.03 18.26
CA LEU A 86 -1.14 -23.14 18.55
C LEU A 86 -1.04 -22.70 20.02
N ALA A 87 -2.16 -22.57 20.73
CA ALA A 87 -2.17 -22.10 22.12
C ALA A 87 -1.33 -23.01 23.05
N SER A 88 -1.39 -24.34 22.85
CA SER A 88 -0.60 -25.31 23.61
C SER A 88 0.91 -25.24 23.32
N ARG A 89 1.32 -24.59 22.23
CA ARG A 89 2.71 -24.45 21.78
C ARG A 89 3.32 -23.10 22.15
N MET A 90 2.59 -22.24 22.85
CA MET A 90 3.07 -20.88 23.15
C MET A 90 4.41 -20.87 23.91
N GLY A 91 4.67 -21.86 24.78
CA GLY A 91 5.96 -21.98 25.45
C GLY A 91 7.14 -22.17 24.49
N GLU A 92 6.97 -22.95 23.42
CA GLU A 92 7.99 -23.15 22.38
C GLU A 92 8.25 -21.86 21.60
N VAL A 93 7.18 -21.12 21.30
CA VAL A 93 7.23 -19.84 20.59
C VAL A 93 7.98 -18.80 21.42
N THR A 94 7.69 -18.68 22.71
CA THR A 94 8.39 -17.77 23.63
C THR A 94 9.88 -18.12 23.74
N VAL A 95 10.22 -19.41 23.86
CA VAL A 95 11.62 -19.85 23.91
C VAL A 95 12.37 -19.49 22.63
N THR A 96 11.76 -19.75 21.46
CA THR A 96 12.32 -19.37 20.15
C THR A 96 12.56 -17.86 20.06
N TYR A 97 11.56 -17.06 20.43
CA TYR A 97 11.67 -15.61 20.41
C TYR A 97 12.78 -15.10 21.34
N ASP A 98 12.85 -15.58 22.58
CA ASP A 98 13.84 -15.15 23.56
C ASP A 98 15.27 -15.53 23.14
N ALA A 99 15.44 -16.72 22.54
CA ALA A 99 16.72 -17.15 21.99
C ALA A 99 17.17 -16.24 20.85
N LEU A 100 16.26 -15.92 19.92
CA LEU A 100 16.53 -15.01 18.82
C LEU A 100 16.86 -13.60 19.31
N ARG A 101 16.07 -13.06 20.25
CA ARG A 101 16.30 -11.72 20.81
C ARG A 101 17.70 -11.61 21.41
N ARG A 102 18.16 -12.64 22.13
CA ARG A 102 19.54 -12.69 22.66
C ARG A 102 20.61 -12.78 21.55
N GLN A 103 20.33 -13.44 20.44
CA GLN A 103 21.26 -13.48 19.30
C GLN A 103 21.34 -12.13 18.60
N LEU A 104 20.20 -11.49 18.32
CA LEU A 104 20.14 -10.14 17.73
C LEU A 104 20.85 -9.11 18.60
N SER A 105 20.56 -9.09 19.92
CA SER A 105 21.21 -8.16 20.87
C SER A 105 22.73 -8.28 20.80
N ARG A 106 23.28 -9.51 20.79
CA ARG A 106 24.73 -9.74 20.72
C ARG A 106 25.35 -9.21 19.43
N VAL A 107 24.70 -9.43 18.27
CA VAL A 107 25.19 -8.91 16.98
C VAL A 107 25.13 -7.39 16.97
N ILE A 108 24.03 -6.81 17.42
CA ILE A 108 23.80 -5.36 17.47
C ILE A 108 24.82 -4.68 18.39
N GLU A 109 25.03 -5.21 19.59
CA GLU A 109 26.01 -4.70 20.56
C GLU A 109 27.44 -4.78 20.02
N ALA A 110 27.80 -5.91 19.39
CA ALA A 110 29.12 -6.08 18.79
C ALA A 110 29.38 -5.06 17.67
N GLU A 111 28.39 -4.83 16.81
CA GLU A 111 28.49 -3.86 15.71
C GLU A 111 28.57 -2.41 16.19
N LEU A 112 27.79 -2.04 17.22
CA LEU A 112 27.87 -0.72 17.84
C LEU A 112 29.26 -0.49 18.45
N ALA A 113 29.77 -1.47 19.20
CA ALA A 113 31.09 -1.40 19.82
C ALA A 113 32.20 -1.31 18.76
N ALA A 114 32.10 -2.08 17.67
CA ALA A 114 33.13 -2.11 16.63
C ALA A 114 33.17 -0.85 15.76
N ARG A 115 32.03 -0.24 15.45
CA ARG A 115 31.94 0.82 14.42
C ARG A 115 31.65 2.22 14.96
N LEU A 116 30.93 2.35 16.07
CA LEU A 116 30.55 3.66 16.61
C LEU A 116 31.25 3.99 17.92
N PHE A 117 31.50 2.98 18.75
CA PHE A 117 32.02 3.18 20.12
C PHE A 117 33.39 2.53 20.33
N ALA A 118 34.11 2.23 19.25
CA ALA A 118 35.46 1.71 19.35
C ALA A 118 36.33 2.71 20.11
N SER A 119 36.86 2.27 21.25
CA SER A 119 37.88 3.04 21.98
C SER A 119 39.17 2.92 21.20
N ASP A 120 39.90 4.02 21.02
CA ASP A 120 41.21 4.07 20.37
C ASP A 120 42.28 3.43 21.29
N THR A 121 42.11 2.16 21.63
CA THR A 121 43.07 1.39 22.44
C THR A 121 44.07 0.74 21.49
N GLY A 122 45.00 1.53 20.95
CA GLY A 122 46.03 0.93 20.10
C GLY A 122 46.94 1.83 19.26
N ALA A 123 47.12 3.11 19.58
CA ALA A 123 48.19 3.91 18.96
C ALA A 123 49.01 4.62 20.05
N GLY A 124 50.03 3.92 20.57
CA GLY A 124 51.10 4.59 21.30
C GLY A 124 51.69 5.73 20.44
N PRO A 125 52.13 6.85 21.03
CA PRO A 125 52.60 7.99 20.27
C PRO A 125 53.80 7.57 19.41
N LYS A 126 53.60 7.50 18.09
CA LYS A 126 54.71 7.43 17.14
C LYS A 126 55.44 8.78 17.21
N ILE A 127 56.55 8.80 17.95
CA ILE A 127 57.51 9.89 17.93
C ILE A 127 57.89 10.13 16.46
N PRO A 128 57.66 11.33 15.89
CA PRO A 128 58.01 11.58 14.51
C PRO A 128 59.52 11.65 14.37
N GLU A 129 60.11 10.69 13.66
CA GLU A 129 61.51 10.76 13.24
C GLU A 129 61.70 11.94 12.29
N ARG A 130 62.49 12.90 12.77
CA ARG A 130 62.84 14.15 12.11
C ARG A 130 63.85 13.85 10.99
N ARG A 131 63.38 13.62 9.76
CA ARG A 131 64.26 13.63 8.58
C ARG A 131 64.54 15.06 8.13
N LYS A 132 65.81 15.44 8.20
CA LYS A 132 66.37 16.68 7.62
C LYS A 132 66.57 16.51 6.11
N GLY A 133 66.32 17.58 5.36
CA GLY A 133 66.72 17.78 3.97
C GLY A 133 65.89 18.91 3.35
N LEU A 134 66.30 20.18 3.48
CA LEU A 134 67.19 20.92 2.56
C LEU A 134 66.65 21.00 1.13
N LEU A 135 65.75 21.97 0.88
CA LEU A 135 65.71 22.92 -0.24
C LEU A 135 64.30 23.51 -0.36
N GLY A 136 64.19 24.83 -0.53
CA GLY A 136 62.92 25.50 -0.89
C GLY A 136 62.55 26.74 -0.09
N LEU A 137 63.51 27.63 0.15
CA LEU A 137 63.25 29.03 0.46
C LEU A 137 62.56 29.68 -0.76
N LEU A 138 61.46 30.44 -0.58
CA LEU A 138 61.26 31.82 -1.11
C LEU A 138 59.79 32.30 -1.13
N LEU A 139 59.59 33.47 -0.50
CA LEU A 139 58.47 34.44 -0.57
C LEU A 139 57.12 34.03 0.04
N GLY A 140 56.46 34.77 0.94
CA GLY A 140 56.60 36.10 1.55
C GLY A 140 55.30 36.33 2.40
N PRO A 141 55.31 37.20 3.43
CA PRO A 141 54.30 37.19 4.49
C PRO A 141 53.17 38.21 4.26
N LEU A 142 52.01 38.05 4.92
CA LEU A 142 51.21 39.16 5.45
C LEU A 142 50.19 38.69 6.50
N ARG A 143 50.17 39.46 7.59
CA ARG A 143 49.38 39.32 8.82
C ARG A 143 47.88 39.53 8.60
N SER A 144 47.03 38.93 9.44
CA SER A 144 46.13 39.68 10.33
C SER A 144 45.41 38.76 11.31
N ALA A 145 45.23 39.26 12.53
CA ALA A 145 44.76 38.56 13.72
C ALA A 145 43.25 38.76 13.93
N SER A 146 42.60 37.82 14.64
CA SER A 146 41.44 38.00 15.58
C SER A 146 40.96 36.61 16.09
N PRO A 147 40.13 36.50 17.16
CA PRO A 147 40.61 36.38 18.53
C PRO A 147 40.04 35.15 19.30
N VAL A 148 40.63 34.91 20.48
CA VAL A 148 40.05 34.35 21.72
C VAL A 148 39.38 32.96 21.64
N ALA A 149 40.16 32.01 22.17
CA ALA A 149 39.70 30.73 22.65
C ALA A 149 38.58 30.88 23.70
N THR A 150 37.48 30.17 23.47
CA THR A 150 36.59 29.71 24.53
C THR A 150 36.81 28.21 24.66
N ASP A 151 37.43 27.82 25.77
CA ASP A 151 37.64 26.42 26.16
C ASP A 151 36.27 25.75 26.37
N VAL A 152 35.85 24.97 25.38
CA VAL A 152 34.89 23.88 25.54
C VAL A 152 35.70 22.60 25.40
N PRO A 153 35.62 21.63 26.34
CA PRO A 153 36.40 20.41 26.24
C PRO A 153 35.99 19.66 24.98
N ALA A 154 36.87 19.71 23.98
CA ALA A 154 36.78 18.94 22.77
C ALA A 154 37.02 17.48 23.10
N ASN A 155 35.94 16.72 23.31
CA ASN A 155 35.94 15.29 23.00
C ASN A 155 35.94 15.14 21.47
N SER A 156 37.01 15.58 20.83
CA SER A 156 37.37 15.19 19.47
C SER A 156 38.25 13.94 19.58
N SER A 157 37.63 12.81 19.93
CA SER A 157 38.23 11.50 19.69
C SER A 157 37.84 11.07 18.27
N THR A 158 38.84 10.80 17.45
CA THR A 158 38.74 10.27 16.10
C THR A 158 37.93 8.96 16.10
N SER A 159 36.61 9.08 16.00
CA SER A 159 35.67 7.97 15.86
C SER A 159 35.24 7.92 14.40
N ALA A 160 35.06 6.72 13.84
CA ALA A 160 34.54 6.57 12.49
C ALA A 160 33.28 7.44 12.32
N HIS A 161 33.18 8.17 11.21
CA HIS A 161 32.02 9.03 11.00
C HIS A 161 30.76 8.15 11.07
N PRO A 162 29.74 8.51 11.87
CA PRO A 162 28.53 7.70 11.99
C PRO A 162 27.87 7.37 10.65
N GLU A 163 28.05 8.23 9.64
CA GLU A 163 27.63 8.02 8.27
C GLU A 163 28.34 6.83 7.60
N ASP A 164 29.62 6.58 7.88
CA ASP A 164 30.36 5.42 7.38
C ASP A 164 29.81 4.12 7.98
N ALA A 165 29.50 4.13 9.28
CA ALA A 165 28.87 3.00 9.95
C ALA A 165 27.49 2.70 9.38
N ILE A 166 26.66 3.73 9.18
CA ILE A 166 25.35 3.60 8.51
C ILE A 166 25.52 3.03 7.11
N GLY A 167 26.43 3.60 6.30
CA GLY A 167 26.67 3.15 4.93
C GLY A 167 27.10 1.68 4.88
N ALA A 168 27.94 1.26 5.81
CA ALA A 168 28.37 -0.14 5.91
C ALA A 168 27.23 -1.08 6.33
N TRP A 169 26.40 -0.69 7.30
CA TRP A 169 25.22 -1.48 7.67
C TRP A 169 24.18 -1.53 6.55
N GLN A 170 23.96 -0.44 5.81
CA GLN A 170 23.09 -0.42 4.64
C GLN A 170 23.61 -1.33 3.52
N ALA A 171 24.93 -1.34 3.29
CA ALA A 171 25.56 -2.26 2.35
C ALA A 171 25.41 -3.72 2.82
N GLY A 172 25.74 -4.01 4.08
CA GLY A 172 25.58 -5.33 4.68
C GLY A 172 24.15 -5.83 4.62
N ALA A 173 23.16 -5.00 4.93
CA ALA A 173 21.74 -5.34 4.83
C ALA A 173 21.26 -5.74 3.42
N ARG A 174 22.02 -5.38 2.38
CA ARG A 174 21.78 -5.74 0.97
C ARG A 174 22.59 -6.96 0.53
N SER A 175 23.84 -7.09 0.97
CA SER A 175 24.78 -8.12 0.47
C SER A 175 24.93 -9.35 1.35
N GLU A 176 24.65 -9.25 2.65
CA GLU A 176 24.79 -10.34 3.60
C GLU A 176 23.92 -11.53 3.17
N GLU A 177 24.25 -12.76 3.57
CA GLU A 177 23.37 -13.91 3.31
C GLU A 177 22.50 -14.21 4.53
N ASP A 178 23.09 -14.19 5.72
CA ASP A 178 22.42 -14.46 6.99
C ASP A 178 21.32 -13.42 7.28
N ALA A 179 20.08 -13.92 7.39
CA ALA A 179 18.91 -13.10 7.66
C ALA A 179 18.95 -12.41 9.02
N LEU A 180 19.61 -13.02 10.03
CA LEU A 180 19.76 -12.42 11.36
C LEU A 180 20.66 -11.19 11.30
N HIS A 181 21.81 -11.29 10.63
CA HIS A 181 22.74 -10.17 10.44
C HIS A 181 22.10 -9.06 9.59
N LYS A 182 21.39 -9.42 8.51
CA LYS A 182 20.59 -8.45 7.73
C LYS A 182 19.62 -7.66 8.60
N ALA A 183 18.88 -8.35 9.47
CA ALA A 183 17.90 -7.71 10.35
C ALA A 183 18.59 -6.75 11.34
N ALA A 184 19.69 -7.19 11.95
CA ALA A 184 20.50 -6.36 12.85
C ALA A 184 21.02 -5.09 12.14
N TYR A 185 21.61 -5.23 10.94
CA TYR A 185 22.13 -4.10 10.18
C TYR A 185 21.03 -3.11 9.75
N ARG A 186 19.85 -3.60 9.33
CA ARG A 186 18.72 -2.71 9.00
C ARG A 186 18.23 -1.93 10.21
N ALA A 187 18.13 -2.59 11.37
CA ALA A 187 17.70 -1.95 12.60
C ALA A 187 18.71 -0.88 13.05
N LEU A 188 19.99 -1.21 13.05
CA LEU A 188 21.07 -0.28 13.38
C LEU A 188 21.07 0.93 12.45
N ALA A 189 21.07 0.71 11.14
CA ALA A 189 21.03 1.79 10.16
C ALA A 189 19.82 2.71 10.39
N LYS A 190 18.62 2.16 10.57
CA LYS A 190 17.41 2.95 10.81
C LYS A 190 17.50 3.78 12.09
N VAL A 191 17.78 3.15 13.24
CA VAL A 191 17.80 3.82 14.54
C VAL A 191 18.88 4.91 14.58
N VAL A 192 20.07 4.60 14.09
CA VAL A 192 21.21 5.53 14.09
C VAL A 192 20.99 6.68 13.12
N THR A 193 20.45 6.43 11.92
CA THR A 193 20.06 7.50 10.98
C THR A 193 19.03 8.44 11.60
N SER A 194 18.00 7.91 12.28
CA SER A 194 16.99 8.74 12.94
C SER A 194 17.57 9.59 14.07
N LEU A 195 18.44 9.02 14.90
CA LEU A 195 19.14 9.77 15.96
C LEU A 195 20.02 10.90 15.41
N LEU A 196 20.79 10.63 14.35
CA LEU A 196 21.59 11.66 13.67
C LEU A 196 20.70 12.75 13.08
N GLY A 197 19.62 12.39 12.40
CA GLY A 197 18.68 13.35 11.83
C GLY A 197 18.03 14.24 12.90
N ARG A 198 17.74 13.68 14.08
CA ARG A 198 17.10 14.38 15.20
C ARG A 198 18.03 15.33 15.95
N HIS A 199 19.28 14.91 16.21
CA HIS A 199 20.21 15.60 17.10
C HIS A 199 21.44 16.19 16.42
N GLY A 200 21.69 15.88 15.14
CA GLY A 200 22.91 16.24 14.42
C GLY A 200 24.15 15.45 14.85
N ARG A 201 24.01 14.52 15.81
CA ARG A 201 25.07 13.65 16.34
C ARG A 201 24.47 12.41 16.98
N ILE A 202 25.30 11.41 17.25
CA ILE A 202 24.86 10.25 18.04
C ILE A 202 24.55 10.69 19.45
N TRP A 203 23.34 10.40 19.89
CA TRP A 203 22.86 10.67 21.24
C TRP A 203 22.36 9.37 21.87
N GLY A 204 22.65 9.18 23.15
CA GLY A 204 22.23 8.01 23.93
C GLY A 204 23.39 7.07 24.20
N THR A 205 23.21 6.18 25.18
CA THR A 205 24.21 5.18 25.50
C THR A 205 24.17 4.03 24.49
N PRO A 206 25.28 3.28 24.29
CA PRO A 206 25.28 2.10 23.43
C PRO A 206 24.17 1.10 23.79
N GLU A 207 23.87 0.94 25.08
CA GLU A 207 22.85 0.04 25.59
C GLU A 207 21.44 0.49 25.18
N LEU A 208 21.17 1.80 25.22
CA LEU A 208 19.88 2.34 24.79
C LEU A 208 19.67 2.13 23.29
N ILE A 209 20.69 2.44 22.47
CA ILE A 209 20.63 2.25 21.02
C ILE A 209 20.46 0.76 20.68
N ALA A 210 21.22 -0.11 21.35
CA ALA A 210 21.13 -1.56 21.19
C ALA A 210 19.73 -2.09 21.55
N SER A 211 19.16 -1.61 22.65
CA SER A 211 17.80 -1.99 23.08
C SER A 211 16.75 -1.62 22.03
N VAL A 212 16.75 -0.37 21.54
CA VAL A 212 15.78 0.09 20.53
C VAL A 212 15.96 -0.67 19.22
N ALA A 213 17.21 -0.85 18.76
CA ALA A 213 17.48 -1.61 17.54
C ALA A 213 17.08 -3.09 17.66
N THR A 214 17.31 -3.70 18.82
CA THR A 214 16.93 -5.09 19.08
C THR A 214 15.42 -5.27 19.05
N ASP A 215 14.67 -4.39 19.72
CA ASP A 215 13.21 -4.45 19.75
C ASP A 215 12.61 -4.20 18.36
N PHE A 216 13.16 -3.25 17.60
CA PHE A 216 12.79 -3.02 16.20
C PHE A 216 13.04 -4.27 15.33
N ALA A 217 14.22 -4.90 15.45
CA ALA A 217 14.55 -6.12 14.71
C ALA A 217 13.64 -7.30 15.11
N CYS A 218 13.28 -7.43 16.39
CA CYS A 218 12.40 -8.50 16.88
C CYS A 218 10.98 -8.37 16.33
N ASN A 219 10.45 -7.15 16.20
CA ASN A 219 9.13 -6.94 15.62
C ASN A 219 9.02 -7.39 14.15
N ASP A 220 10.11 -7.25 13.41
CA ASP A 220 10.18 -7.65 12.01
C ASP A 220 10.64 -9.12 11.88
N TYR A 221 11.93 -9.36 12.08
CA TYR A 221 12.56 -10.67 11.87
C TYR A 221 12.12 -11.70 12.91
N GLY A 222 11.88 -11.27 14.16
CA GLY A 222 11.34 -12.17 15.18
C GLY A 222 9.92 -12.65 14.88
N SER A 223 9.11 -11.81 14.24
CA SER A 223 7.81 -12.24 13.69
C SER A 223 7.99 -13.34 12.65
N GLU A 224 8.95 -13.18 11.74
CA GLU A 224 9.23 -14.17 10.70
C GLU A 224 9.72 -15.50 11.27
N GLU A 225 10.62 -15.50 12.26
CA GLU A 225 11.08 -16.74 12.91
C GLU A 225 9.94 -17.44 13.66
N ILE A 226 9.04 -16.69 14.32
CA ILE A 226 7.82 -17.26 14.88
C ILE A 226 6.97 -17.88 13.76
N GLY A 227 6.84 -17.17 12.64
CA GLY A 227 6.16 -17.66 11.45
C GLY A 227 6.70 -19.01 10.99
N ARG A 228 8.03 -19.18 10.89
CA ARG A 228 8.68 -20.44 10.52
C ARG A 228 8.45 -21.53 11.58
N CYS A 229 8.54 -21.18 12.86
CA CYS A 229 8.29 -22.10 13.97
C CYS A 229 6.86 -22.68 13.94
N ILE A 230 5.86 -21.86 13.64
CA ILE A 230 4.45 -22.31 13.62
C ILE A 230 4.04 -23.00 12.30
N GLU A 231 4.88 -22.96 11.26
CA GLU A 231 4.54 -23.49 9.93
C GLU A 231 4.07 -24.93 9.92
N PRO A 232 4.80 -25.89 10.54
CA PRO A 232 4.39 -27.29 10.49
C PRO A 232 3.07 -27.51 11.22
N TYR A 233 2.86 -26.81 12.34
CA TYR A 233 1.64 -26.88 13.13
C TYR A 233 0.45 -26.26 12.40
N PHE A 234 0.67 -25.17 11.66
CA PHE A 234 -0.36 -24.55 10.84
C PHE A 234 -0.84 -25.46 9.71
N LEU A 235 0.10 -26.09 8.98
CA LEU A 235 -0.23 -27.03 7.90
C LEU A 235 -0.97 -28.26 8.44
N GLU A 236 -0.55 -28.78 9.59
CA GLU A 236 -1.22 -29.88 10.26
C GLU A 236 -2.62 -29.48 10.75
N ALA A 237 -2.78 -28.29 11.32
CA ALA A 237 -4.07 -27.75 11.73
C ALA A 237 -5.03 -27.62 10.55
N ALA A 238 -4.55 -27.07 9.42
CA ALA A 238 -5.35 -26.96 8.21
C ALA A 238 -5.86 -28.34 7.74
N ARG A 239 -4.99 -29.36 7.78
CA ARG A 239 -5.35 -30.73 7.41
C ARG A 239 -6.35 -31.36 8.39
N GLN A 240 -6.16 -31.21 9.70
CA GLN A 240 -7.03 -31.81 10.72
C GLN A 240 -8.40 -31.14 10.79
N GLU A 241 -8.46 -29.81 10.63
CA GLU A 241 -9.71 -29.03 10.63
C GLU A 241 -10.43 -29.06 9.26
N GLY A 242 -9.79 -29.62 8.22
CA GLY A 242 -10.35 -29.71 6.87
C GLY A 242 -10.35 -28.38 6.10
N PHE A 243 -9.47 -27.43 6.47
CA PHE A 243 -9.30 -26.19 5.74
C PHE A 243 -8.51 -26.41 4.43
N SER A 244 -8.95 -25.78 3.35
CA SER A 244 -8.33 -25.93 2.03
C SER A 244 -7.12 -25.01 1.88
N LEU A 245 -5.96 -25.59 1.60
CA LEU A 245 -4.75 -24.85 1.23
C LEU A 245 -4.88 -24.31 -0.20
N LEU A 246 -4.42 -23.08 -0.42
CA LEU A 246 -4.42 -22.45 -1.73
C LEU A 246 -3.34 -23.06 -2.63
N PRO A 247 -3.70 -23.48 -3.85
CA PRO A 247 -2.75 -24.09 -4.77
C PRO A 247 -1.79 -23.05 -5.38
N ALA A 248 -0.57 -23.49 -5.66
CA ALA A 248 0.37 -22.71 -6.47
C ALA A 248 -0.08 -22.66 -7.93
N GLN A 249 -0.03 -21.48 -8.53
CA GLN A 249 -0.52 -21.18 -9.87
C GLN A 249 0.64 -20.88 -10.80
N LYS A 250 0.70 -21.57 -11.94
CA LYS A 250 1.72 -21.34 -12.97
C LYS A 250 1.59 -19.96 -13.63
N ARG A 251 0.35 -19.50 -13.81
CA ARG A 251 0.01 -18.17 -14.36
C ARG A 251 -0.99 -17.50 -13.41
N PRO A 252 -0.52 -16.88 -12.32
CA PRO A 252 -1.40 -16.24 -11.37
C PRO A 252 -2.25 -15.12 -12.02
N VAL A 253 -3.57 -15.24 -11.89
CA VAL A 253 -4.51 -14.15 -12.14
C VAL A 253 -4.59 -13.27 -10.89
N ILE A 254 -4.54 -11.96 -11.11
CA ILE A 254 -4.69 -10.97 -10.06
C ILE A 254 -5.90 -10.09 -10.37
N MET A 255 -6.80 -9.94 -9.40
CA MET A 255 -7.89 -8.98 -9.42
C MET A 255 -7.66 -7.95 -8.33
N ASN A 256 -7.56 -6.67 -8.68
CA ASN A 256 -7.30 -5.59 -7.74
C ASN A 256 -8.37 -4.52 -7.86
N THR A 257 -9.01 -4.19 -6.74
CA THR A 257 -10.02 -3.13 -6.70
C THR A 257 -9.51 -1.91 -5.96
N LYS A 258 -9.48 -0.79 -6.66
CA LYS A 258 -9.04 0.51 -6.16
C LYS A 258 -10.21 1.47 -6.07
N GLY A 259 -10.16 2.32 -5.06
CA GLY A 259 -11.27 3.21 -4.71
C GLY A 259 -11.11 3.71 -3.29
N ALA A 260 -11.68 4.87 -3.01
CA ALA A 260 -11.68 5.46 -1.68
C ALA A 260 -12.29 4.50 -0.63
N SER A 261 -12.04 4.79 0.65
CA SER A 261 -12.74 4.10 1.73
C SER A 261 -14.26 4.24 1.53
N ALA A 262 -15.02 3.19 1.81
CA ALA A 262 -16.48 3.14 1.60
C ALA A 262 -17.00 3.33 0.16
N ALA A 263 -16.14 3.33 -0.87
CA ALA A 263 -16.55 3.41 -2.27
C ALA A 263 -17.31 2.16 -2.80
N GLY A 264 -17.39 1.07 -2.04
CA GLY A 264 -18.07 -0.17 -2.47
C GLY A 264 -17.15 -1.22 -3.11
N LYS A 265 -15.87 -1.25 -2.75
CA LYS A 265 -14.92 -2.28 -3.23
C LYS A 265 -15.38 -3.70 -2.91
N SER A 266 -15.72 -3.95 -1.65
CA SER A 266 -16.13 -5.28 -1.20
C SER A 266 -17.50 -5.72 -1.73
N THR A 267 -18.33 -4.81 -2.25
CA THR A 267 -19.61 -5.16 -2.88
C THR A 267 -19.43 -5.66 -4.32
N MET A 268 -18.23 -5.60 -4.89
CA MET A 268 -17.90 -6.11 -6.22
C MET A 268 -17.60 -7.61 -6.26
N ARG A 269 -17.52 -8.29 -5.11
CA ARG A 269 -17.16 -9.71 -5.04
C ARG A 269 -18.03 -10.63 -5.91
N PRO A 270 -19.36 -10.45 -5.99
CA PRO A 270 -20.18 -11.27 -6.90
C PRO A 270 -19.74 -11.14 -8.36
N GLU A 271 -19.50 -9.92 -8.83
CA GLU A 271 -19.05 -9.65 -10.21
C GLU A 271 -17.64 -10.20 -10.46
N GLN A 272 -16.75 -10.10 -9.47
CA GLN A 272 -15.40 -10.65 -9.54
C GLN A 272 -15.40 -12.18 -9.60
N LYS A 273 -16.30 -12.82 -8.85
CA LYS A 273 -16.52 -14.25 -8.92
C LYS A 273 -17.05 -14.67 -10.31
N ALA A 274 -18.03 -13.95 -10.83
CA ALA A 274 -18.55 -14.19 -12.18
C ALA A 274 -17.45 -13.99 -13.25
N LEU A 275 -16.58 -13.00 -13.08
CA LEU A 275 -15.40 -12.83 -13.94
C LEU A 275 -14.44 -14.02 -13.81
N ALA A 276 -14.14 -14.50 -12.60
CA ALA A 276 -13.27 -15.66 -12.40
C ALA A 276 -13.81 -16.89 -13.17
N GLU A 277 -15.12 -17.13 -13.09
CA GLU A 277 -15.78 -18.21 -13.84
C GLU A 277 -15.65 -18.01 -15.36
N ARG A 278 -15.91 -16.79 -15.87
CA ARG A 278 -15.77 -16.47 -17.30
C ARG A 278 -14.37 -16.69 -17.86
N ILE A 279 -13.33 -16.42 -17.05
CA ILE A 279 -11.93 -16.59 -17.47
C ILE A 279 -11.38 -17.99 -17.15
N GLY A 280 -12.23 -18.91 -16.68
CA GLY A 280 -11.86 -20.28 -16.36
C GLY A 280 -11.01 -20.43 -15.09
N ALA A 281 -11.00 -19.43 -14.20
CA ALA A 281 -10.30 -19.48 -12.92
C ALA A 281 -11.25 -19.95 -11.80
N ASN A 282 -10.78 -20.87 -10.95
CA ASN A 282 -11.57 -21.31 -9.81
C ASN A 282 -11.51 -20.25 -8.69
N TRP A 283 -12.68 -19.78 -8.25
CA TRP A 283 -12.80 -18.79 -7.18
C TRP A 283 -12.15 -19.23 -5.87
N SER A 284 -12.21 -20.52 -5.53
CA SER A 284 -11.61 -21.03 -4.28
C SER A 284 -10.08 -20.94 -4.27
N ASP A 285 -9.46 -20.71 -5.42
CA ASP A 285 -7.99 -20.67 -5.55
C ASP A 285 -7.44 -19.25 -5.40
N PHE A 286 -8.32 -18.25 -5.15
CA PHE A 286 -7.93 -16.88 -4.86
C PHE A 286 -7.63 -16.69 -3.37
N ALA A 287 -6.46 -16.14 -3.06
CA ALA A 287 -6.21 -15.51 -1.77
C ALA A 287 -6.96 -14.17 -1.71
N LEU A 288 -7.91 -14.05 -0.79
CA LEU A 288 -8.69 -12.82 -0.59
C LEU A 288 -7.96 -11.87 0.37
N ILE A 289 -7.12 -11.01 -0.19
CA ILE A 289 -6.32 -10.05 0.56
C ILE A 289 -7.15 -8.82 0.93
N SER A 290 -7.68 -8.80 2.15
CA SER A 290 -8.46 -7.68 2.70
C SER A 290 -8.10 -7.43 4.18
N PRO A 291 -7.02 -6.69 4.48
CA PRO A 291 -6.51 -6.49 5.85
C PRO A 291 -7.56 -5.97 6.84
N ASP A 292 -8.53 -5.17 6.38
CA ASP A 292 -9.62 -4.65 7.23
C ASP A 292 -10.44 -5.75 7.93
N ILE A 293 -10.40 -7.01 7.46
CA ILE A 293 -11.07 -8.13 8.15
C ILE A 293 -10.36 -8.54 9.45
N TRP A 294 -9.06 -8.26 9.60
CA TRP A 294 -8.28 -8.61 10.78
C TRP A 294 -8.65 -7.77 12.01
N ARG A 295 -9.19 -6.57 11.84
CA ARG A 295 -9.44 -5.61 12.94
C ARG A 295 -10.26 -6.20 14.09
N LYS A 296 -11.31 -6.99 13.78
CA LYS A 296 -12.15 -7.65 14.80
C LYS A 296 -11.47 -8.85 15.46
N GLN A 297 -10.40 -9.38 14.88
CA GLN A 297 -9.52 -10.35 15.53
C GLN A 297 -8.50 -9.65 16.45
N LEU A 298 -8.04 -8.46 16.05
CA LEU A 298 -7.07 -7.68 16.81
C LEU A 298 -7.67 -7.04 18.06
N LEU A 299 -8.95 -6.65 18.00
CA LEU A 299 -9.63 -5.91 19.04
C LEU A 299 -11.10 -6.34 19.15
N ASP A 300 -11.53 -6.72 20.35
CA ASP A 300 -12.95 -6.80 20.66
C ASP A 300 -13.54 -5.39 20.78
N TYR A 301 -14.49 -5.07 19.91
CA TYR A 301 -15.08 -3.73 19.85
C TYR A 301 -15.95 -3.44 21.07
N SER A 302 -16.58 -4.45 21.70
CA SER A 302 -17.35 -4.23 22.92
C SER A 302 -16.47 -3.79 24.10
N SER A 303 -15.18 -4.18 24.11
CA SER A 303 -14.24 -3.78 25.15
C SER A 303 -13.97 -2.25 25.23
N LEU A 304 -14.39 -1.47 24.23
CA LEU A 304 -14.15 -0.03 24.17
C LEU A 304 -15.21 0.83 24.89
N GLY A 305 -16.36 0.25 25.27
CA GLY A 305 -17.45 0.99 25.90
C GLY A 305 -17.85 2.25 25.12
N ALA A 306 -17.82 3.42 25.77
CA ALA A 306 -18.18 4.70 25.15
C ALA A 306 -17.27 5.09 23.95
N ALA A 307 -16.06 4.54 23.87
CA ALA A 307 -15.11 4.80 22.80
C ALA A 307 -15.30 3.89 21.57
N TYR A 308 -16.40 3.14 21.45
CA TYR A 308 -16.64 2.16 20.36
C TYR A 308 -16.42 2.71 18.94
N LYS A 309 -16.68 4.01 18.71
CA LYS A 309 -16.45 4.65 17.39
C LYS A 309 -14.96 4.74 17.01
N TYR A 310 -14.05 4.58 17.96
CA TYR A 310 -12.61 4.61 17.73
C TYR A 310 -12.01 3.23 17.45
N ALA A 311 -12.81 2.16 17.37
CA ALA A 311 -12.29 0.81 17.15
C ALA A 311 -11.39 0.68 15.89
N GLY A 312 -11.74 1.39 14.82
CA GLY A 312 -10.91 1.48 13.62
C GLY A 312 -9.58 2.20 13.87
N ALA A 313 -9.62 3.33 14.58
CA ALA A 313 -8.41 4.08 14.93
C ALA A 313 -7.49 3.29 15.87
N CYS A 314 -8.05 2.63 16.89
CA CYS A 314 -7.32 1.81 17.86
C CYS A 314 -6.63 0.58 17.25
N THR A 315 -6.93 0.20 16.01
CA THR A 315 -6.30 -0.93 15.30
C THR A 315 -5.48 -0.50 14.09
N GLY A 316 -5.47 0.80 13.76
CA GLY A 316 -4.92 1.31 12.49
C GLY A 316 -3.43 1.04 12.29
N GLU A 317 -2.60 1.47 13.26
CA GLU A 317 -1.14 1.32 13.19
C GLU A 317 -0.71 -0.14 13.18
N GLU A 318 -1.26 -0.96 14.08
CA GLU A 318 -0.94 -2.39 14.12
C GLU A 318 -1.38 -3.11 12.84
N LEU A 319 -2.54 -2.75 12.27
CA LEU A 319 -2.98 -3.28 10.99
C LEU A 319 -1.94 -2.98 9.89
N HIS A 320 -1.41 -1.76 9.86
CA HIS A 320 -0.38 -1.37 8.90
C HIS A 320 0.91 -2.19 9.06
N ILE A 321 1.32 -2.46 10.30
CA ILE A 321 2.47 -3.32 10.62
C ILE A 321 2.26 -4.75 10.10
N ILE A 322 1.08 -5.35 10.34
CA ILE A 322 0.77 -6.71 9.86
C ILE A 322 0.69 -6.73 8.34
N ASP A 323 0.14 -5.68 7.72
CA ASP A 323 0.02 -5.56 6.28
C ASP A 323 1.41 -5.48 5.59
N HIS A 324 2.39 -4.83 6.22
CA HIS A 324 3.79 -4.87 5.78
C HIS A 324 4.45 -6.24 5.95
N LYS A 325 4.13 -6.96 7.03
CA LYS A 325 4.59 -8.34 7.22
C LYS A 325 4.02 -9.28 6.16
N LEU A 326 2.74 -9.12 5.81
CA LEU A 326 2.10 -9.82 4.70
C LEU A 326 2.85 -9.54 3.39
N ASP A 327 3.26 -8.29 3.12
CA ASP A 327 4.03 -7.96 1.92
C ASP A 327 5.33 -8.80 1.83
N ARG A 328 6.11 -8.86 2.91
CA ARG A 328 7.32 -9.70 2.95
C ARG A 328 7.03 -11.18 2.79
N TYR A 329 5.97 -11.67 3.43
CA TYR A 329 5.54 -13.07 3.30
C TYR A 329 5.21 -13.43 1.85
N MET A 330 4.41 -12.60 1.19
CA MET A 330 4.04 -12.81 -0.21
C MET A 330 5.25 -12.74 -1.15
N ALA A 331 6.26 -11.92 -0.84
CA ALA A 331 7.50 -11.86 -1.62
C ALA A 331 8.26 -13.19 -1.57
N ARG A 332 8.42 -13.76 -0.37
CA ARG A 332 9.05 -15.08 -0.18
C ARG A 332 8.24 -16.20 -0.83
N LYS A 333 6.92 -16.20 -0.65
CA LYS A 333 6.02 -17.18 -1.27
C LYS A 333 6.18 -17.18 -2.80
N ALA A 334 6.42 -16.02 -3.38
CA ALA A 334 6.64 -15.90 -4.81
C ALA A 334 8.03 -16.31 -5.28
N GLU A 335 9.07 -16.02 -4.50
CA GLU A 335 10.42 -16.54 -4.75
C GLU A 335 10.44 -18.08 -4.73
N ALA A 336 9.63 -18.68 -3.85
CA ALA A 336 9.38 -20.12 -3.82
C ALA A 336 8.46 -20.65 -4.93
N ARG A 337 8.00 -19.80 -5.86
CA ARG A 337 7.06 -20.13 -6.95
C ARG A 337 5.74 -20.76 -6.45
N ALA A 338 5.28 -20.35 -5.28
CA ALA A 338 4.10 -20.90 -4.62
C ALA A 338 2.87 -19.96 -4.67
N MET A 339 2.86 -18.96 -5.57
CA MET A 339 1.79 -17.95 -5.63
C MET A 339 0.45 -18.54 -6.06
N SER A 340 -0.61 -18.24 -5.32
CA SER A 340 -1.99 -18.50 -5.71
C SER A 340 -2.54 -17.36 -6.59
N HIS A 341 -3.79 -17.48 -7.06
CA HIS A 341 -4.50 -16.33 -7.59
C HIS A 341 -4.74 -15.32 -6.47
N LEU A 342 -4.82 -14.02 -6.79
CA LEU A 342 -4.96 -12.97 -5.78
C LEU A 342 -6.18 -12.10 -6.06
N LEU A 343 -7.01 -11.90 -5.04
CA LEU A 343 -8.02 -10.84 -5.01
C LEU A 343 -7.60 -9.81 -3.97
N ILE A 344 -7.36 -8.57 -4.37
CA ILE A 344 -6.80 -7.54 -3.51
C ILE A 344 -7.80 -6.41 -3.33
N ASP A 345 -8.25 -6.23 -2.09
CA ASP A 345 -9.10 -5.14 -1.61
C ASP A 345 -8.34 -4.37 -0.53
N ARG A 346 -7.25 -3.70 -0.96
CA ARG A 346 -6.39 -2.86 -0.11
C ARG A 346 -6.51 -1.40 -0.55
N PHE A 347 -6.60 -0.51 0.44
CA PHE A 347 -6.71 0.92 0.21
C PHE A 347 -5.45 1.53 -0.39
N ARG A 348 -4.26 1.12 0.07
CA ARG A 348 -2.97 1.64 -0.42
C ARG A 348 -2.82 1.48 -1.94
N PHE A 349 -2.32 2.51 -2.61
CA PHE A 349 -2.16 2.52 -4.07
C PHE A 349 -0.89 1.81 -4.53
N ASP A 350 0.13 1.75 -3.68
CA ASP A 350 1.26 0.83 -3.76
C ASP A 350 0.81 -0.56 -3.27
N SER A 351 0.25 -1.35 -4.19
CA SER A 351 -0.12 -2.72 -3.84
C SER A 351 1.16 -3.54 -3.74
N PHE A 352 1.52 -3.88 -2.51
CA PHE A 352 2.71 -4.63 -2.12
C PHE A 352 4.03 -4.04 -2.65
N ALA A 353 4.64 -3.08 -1.95
CA ALA A 353 5.99 -2.61 -2.29
C ALA A 353 7.05 -3.44 -1.56
N PRO A 354 8.04 -4.08 -2.24
CA PRO A 354 9.32 -4.29 -1.58
C PRO A 354 9.95 -2.91 -1.31
N ALA A 355 10.89 -2.82 -0.38
CA ALA A 355 11.53 -1.58 0.06
C ALA A 355 12.38 -0.83 -1.01
N SER A 356 12.03 -0.92 -2.30
CA SER A 356 12.63 -0.13 -3.37
C SER A 356 11.67 0.94 -3.87
N ASP A 357 12.16 2.18 -3.94
CA ASP A 357 11.47 3.35 -4.48
C ASP A 357 11.31 3.33 -6.01
N GLU A 358 11.54 2.19 -6.67
CA GLU A 358 11.41 2.06 -8.12
C GLU A 358 9.95 1.83 -8.54
N PRO A 359 9.36 2.71 -9.37
CA PRO A 359 8.00 2.52 -9.89
C PRO A 359 7.87 1.19 -10.63
N GLY A 360 7.07 0.26 -10.08
CA GLY A 360 6.84 -1.06 -10.68
C GLY A 360 7.76 -2.17 -10.18
N SER A 361 8.47 -1.97 -9.07
CA SER A 361 9.13 -3.02 -8.28
C SER A 361 8.16 -3.82 -7.39
N ASN A 362 6.92 -3.36 -7.29
CA ASN A 362 5.88 -3.94 -6.45
C ASN A 362 5.63 -5.43 -6.73
N LEU A 363 5.23 -6.16 -5.70
CA LEU A 363 4.90 -7.58 -5.72
C LEU A 363 3.82 -7.91 -6.76
N LEU A 364 2.88 -6.99 -7.01
CA LEU A 364 1.92 -7.13 -8.10
C LEU A 364 2.58 -7.24 -9.48
N THR A 365 3.57 -6.39 -9.76
CA THR A 365 4.27 -6.37 -11.06
C THR A 365 5.27 -7.51 -11.17
N ARG A 366 5.72 -8.12 -10.06
CA ARG A 366 6.58 -9.31 -10.13
C ARG A 366 5.83 -10.57 -10.54
N PHE A 367 4.55 -10.75 -10.19
CA PHE A 367 3.93 -12.10 -10.22
C PHE A 367 2.65 -12.25 -11.03
N GLY A 368 1.90 -11.19 -11.26
CA GLY A 368 0.70 -11.28 -12.10
C GLY A 368 1.09 -11.61 -13.54
N HIS A 369 0.57 -12.71 -14.08
CA HIS A 369 0.61 -12.93 -15.53
C HIS A 369 -0.47 -12.10 -16.21
N THR A 370 -1.69 -12.23 -15.69
CA THR A 370 -2.88 -11.51 -16.15
C THR A 370 -3.45 -10.73 -14.98
N VAL A 371 -3.58 -9.41 -15.16
CA VAL A 371 -3.97 -8.49 -14.09
C VAL A 371 -5.24 -7.74 -14.49
N TYR A 372 -6.23 -7.81 -13.62
CA TYR A 372 -7.47 -7.06 -13.71
C TYR A 372 -7.47 -5.95 -12.66
N LEU A 373 -7.49 -4.70 -13.11
CA LEU A 373 -7.56 -3.52 -12.24
C LEU A 373 -8.91 -2.83 -12.39
N PHE A 374 -9.63 -2.72 -11.28
CA PHE A 374 -10.93 -2.06 -11.21
C PHE A 374 -10.80 -0.77 -10.40
N PHE A 375 -11.26 0.36 -10.94
CA PHE A 375 -11.25 1.66 -10.29
C PHE A 375 -12.68 2.10 -10.02
N ILE A 376 -13.06 2.13 -8.74
CA ILE A 376 -14.40 2.55 -8.34
C ILE A 376 -14.44 4.06 -8.12
N ILE A 377 -15.31 4.70 -8.88
CA ILE A 377 -15.63 6.12 -8.81
C ILE A 377 -16.93 6.26 -8.01
N THR A 378 -16.86 7.03 -6.93
CA THR A 378 -17.99 7.31 -6.04
C THR A 378 -17.86 8.75 -5.52
N PRO A 379 -18.92 9.56 -5.58
CA PRO A 379 -18.93 10.91 -5.06
C PRO A 379 -18.51 10.96 -3.57
N PRO A 380 -17.70 11.95 -3.16
CA PRO A 380 -17.21 12.03 -1.78
C PRO A 380 -18.32 12.17 -0.74
N GLY A 381 -19.42 12.87 -1.04
CA GLY A 381 -20.59 12.95 -0.16
C GLY A 381 -21.21 11.59 0.13
N GLU A 382 -21.39 10.76 -0.90
CA GLU A 382 -21.90 9.39 -0.74
C GLU A 382 -20.94 8.49 0.04
N ILE A 383 -19.63 8.68 -0.11
CA ILE A 383 -18.62 7.94 0.67
C ILE A 383 -18.81 8.19 2.16
N VAL A 384 -19.05 9.43 2.58
CA VAL A 384 -19.29 9.78 3.98
C VAL A 384 -20.56 9.11 4.50
N GLU A 385 -21.67 9.20 3.75
CA GLU A 385 -22.94 8.56 4.13
C GLU A 385 -22.85 7.04 4.22
N ARG A 386 -22.20 6.41 3.23
CA ARG A 386 -21.99 4.95 3.19
C ARG A 386 -21.10 4.51 4.36
N ALA A 387 -20.06 5.27 4.69
CA ALA A 387 -19.21 4.98 5.84
C ALA A 387 -19.99 5.08 7.16
N TRP A 388 -20.87 6.07 7.32
CA TRP A 388 -21.73 6.20 8.49
C TRP A 388 -22.67 5.00 8.65
N ARG A 389 -23.37 4.59 7.57
CA ARG A 389 -24.24 3.40 7.59
C ARG A 389 -23.47 2.13 7.96
N ARG A 390 -22.28 1.93 7.41
CA ARG A 390 -21.39 0.81 7.79
C ARG A 390 -20.92 0.88 9.24
N GLY A 391 -20.74 2.08 9.78
CA GLY A 391 -20.50 2.31 11.20
C GLY A 391 -21.64 1.77 12.06
N LEU A 392 -22.88 2.12 11.72
CA LEU A 392 -24.08 1.65 12.41
C LEU A 392 -24.26 0.13 12.31
N GLU A 393 -24.07 -0.44 11.11
CA GLU A 393 -24.33 -1.85 10.85
C GLU A 393 -23.24 -2.78 11.40
N PHE A 394 -21.97 -2.41 11.25
CA PHE A 394 -20.83 -3.30 11.53
C PHE A 394 -19.91 -2.82 12.66
N GLY A 395 -20.17 -1.64 13.24
CA GLY A 395 -19.31 -0.99 14.22
C GLY A 395 -18.04 -0.37 13.62
N ARG A 396 -17.98 -0.22 12.29
CA ARG A 396 -16.78 0.24 11.57
C ARG A 396 -16.83 1.74 11.27
N TYR A 397 -16.72 2.54 12.31
CA TYR A 397 -16.68 4.00 12.19
C TYR A 397 -15.32 4.48 11.68
N LYS A 398 -15.34 5.58 10.92
CA LYS A 398 -14.17 6.35 10.48
C LYS A 398 -14.48 7.83 10.63
N ALA A 399 -13.47 8.63 10.94
CA ALA A 399 -13.62 10.07 11.01
C ALA A 399 -13.85 10.65 9.60
N VAL A 400 -14.58 11.75 9.50
CA VAL A 400 -15.00 12.32 8.20
C VAL A 400 -13.80 12.92 7.47
N ASP A 401 -12.96 13.65 8.18
CA ASP A 401 -11.67 14.16 7.72
C ASP A 401 -10.79 13.03 7.16
N ASP A 402 -10.66 11.91 7.89
CA ASP A 402 -9.93 10.73 7.40
C ASP A 402 -10.55 10.17 6.10
N LEU A 403 -11.88 10.12 6.00
CA LEU A 403 -12.56 9.62 4.78
C LEU A 403 -12.32 10.54 3.58
N LEU A 404 -12.34 11.85 3.78
CA LEU A 404 -12.09 12.84 2.73
C LEU A 404 -10.62 12.91 2.36
N ALA A 405 -9.69 12.79 3.32
CA ALA A 405 -8.26 12.66 3.04
C ALA A 405 -7.96 11.42 2.19
N HIS A 406 -8.52 10.27 2.57
CA HIS A 406 -8.42 9.04 1.77
C HIS A 406 -9.07 9.18 0.38
N ASN A 407 -10.07 10.03 0.24
CA ASN A 407 -10.69 10.33 -1.05
C ASN A 407 -9.69 11.07 -1.96
N ILE A 408 -9.07 12.15 -1.45
CA ILE A 408 -8.04 12.90 -2.17
C ILE A 408 -6.89 12.00 -2.59
N GLU A 409 -6.37 11.21 -1.65
CA GLU A 409 -5.30 10.24 -1.93
C GLU A 409 -5.72 9.28 -3.04
N ALA A 410 -6.93 8.72 -2.95
CA ALA A 410 -7.39 7.75 -3.92
C ALA A 410 -7.48 8.34 -5.33
N TYR A 411 -8.14 9.47 -5.50
CA TYR A 411 -8.31 10.09 -6.81
C TYR A 411 -7.04 10.74 -7.36
N SER A 412 -6.09 11.10 -6.49
CA SER A 412 -4.76 11.55 -6.91
C SER A 412 -3.89 10.39 -7.38
N GLY A 413 -3.97 9.22 -6.73
CA GLY A 413 -3.20 8.03 -7.07
C GLY A 413 -3.75 7.21 -8.24
N MET A 414 -5.06 7.26 -8.50
CA MET A 414 -5.73 6.50 -9.57
C MET A 414 -5.08 6.69 -10.96
N PRO A 415 -4.86 7.93 -11.47
CA PRO A 415 -4.23 8.13 -12.78
C PRO A 415 -2.83 7.54 -12.87
N GLN A 416 -1.99 7.76 -11.85
CA GLN A 416 -0.62 7.25 -11.83
C GLN A 416 -0.62 5.72 -11.91
N LEU A 417 -1.41 5.07 -11.05
CA LEU A 417 -1.53 3.62 -11.04
C LEU A 417 -2.09 3.11 -12.38
N PHE A 418 -3.12 3.75 -12.92
CA PHE A 418 -3.69 3.41 -14.23
C PHE A 418 -2.61 3.40 -15.31
N PHE A 419 -1.81 4.47 -15.45
CA PHE A 419 -0.79 4.53 -16.51
C PHE A 419 0.40 3.60 -16.27
N THR A 420 0.78 3.35 -15.02
CA THR A 420 1.82 2.36 -14.69
C THR A 420 1.47 0.97 -15.22
N TRP A 421 0.17 0.62 -15.22
CA TRP A 421 -0.32 -0.69 -15.64
C TRP A 421 -0.77 -0.73 -17.10
N ALA A 422 -1.49 0.28 -17.57
CA ALA A 422 -2.02 0.34 -18.94
C ALA A 422 -0.92 0.29 -20.00
N LEU A 423 0.29 0.77 -19.69
CA LEU A 423 1.41 0.86 -20.62
C LEU A 423 2.42 -0.31 -20.48
N ARG A 424 2.14 -1.29 -19.62
CA ARG A 424 2.97 -2.49 -19.49
C ARG A 424 2.86 -3.34 -20.75
N ALA A 425 4.01 -3.81 -21.24
CA ALA A 425 4.10 -4.71 -22.41
C ALA A 425 4.46 -6.16 -22.02
N ASP A 426 4.97 -6.37 -20.81
CA ASP A 426 5.40 -7.68 -20.27
C ASP A 426 4.24 -8.49 -19.66
N LYS A 427 3.01 -7.94 -19.66
CA LYS A 427 1.84 -8.53 -18.98
C LYS A 427 0.55 -8.24 -19.72
N GLU A 428 -0.42 -9.12 -19.53
CA GLU A 428 -1.81 -8.88 -19.92
C GLU A 428 -2.51 -8.09 -18.83
N VAL A 429 -2.97 -6.89 -19.15
CA VAL A 429 -3.58 -5.96 -18.19
C VAL A 429 -4.93 -5.51 -18.73
N HIS A 430 -5.99 -5.91 -18.04
CA HIS A 430 -7.33 -5.37 -18.22
C HIS A 430 -7.59 -4.30 -17.16
N LEU A 431 -8.13 -3.16 -17.58
CA LEU A 431 -8.46 -2.04 -16.71
C LEU A 431 -9.93 -1.68 -16.90
N GLU A 432 -10.59 -1.30 -15.82
CA GLU A 432 -11.97 -0.82 -15.87
C GLU A 432 -12.21 0.24 -14.80
N PHE A 433 -12.84 1.34 -15.20
CA PHE A 433 -13.40 2.34 -14.32
C PHE A 433 -14.90 2.07 -14.15
N LEU A 434 -15.37 2.11 -12.91
CA LEU A 434 -16.73 1.75 -12.51
C LEU A 434 -17.37 2.93 -11.79
N ASP A 435 -18.53 3.36 -12.28
CA ASP A 435 -19.40 4.30 -11.58
C ASP A 435 -20.31 3.52 -10.63
N ASN A 436 -20.11 3.76 -9.33
CA ASN A 436 -20.86 3.11 -8.27
C ASN A 436 -21.88 4.04 -7.60
N THR A 437 -22.41 5.03 -8.31
CA THR A 437 -23.57 5.86 -7.92
C THR A 437 -24.92 5.15 -8.12
N VAL A 438 -24.92 3.81 -8.10
CA VAL A 438 -26.11 2.97 -8.27
C VAL A 438 -26.70 2.57 -6.91
N PRO A 439 -27.98 2.16 -6.85
CA PRO A 439 -28.58 1.63 -5.63
C PRO A 439 -27.81 0.44 -5.08
N PHE A 440 -27.79 0.27 -3.75
CA PHE A 440 -27.14 -0.86 -3.11
C PHE A 440 -27.68 -2.19 -3.64
N GLY A 441 -26.78 -3.13 -3.94
CA GLY A 441 -27.11 -4.42 -4.55
C GLY A 441 -27.24 -4.39 -6.09
N SER A 442 -27.21 -3.21 -6.71
CA SER A 442 -27.17 -3.11 -8.17
C SER A 442 -25.74 -3.21 -8.70
N ARG A 443 -25.61 -3.75 -9.91
CA ARG A 443 -24.34 -3.78 -10.65
C ARG A 443 -23.92 -2.35 -11.03
N PRO A 444 -22.64 -1.96 -10.83
CA PRO A 444 -22.14 -0.64 -11.20
C PRO A 444 -22.18 -0.44 -12.72
N ARG A 445 -22.07 0.81 -13.18
CA ARG A 445 -21.94 1.13 -14.60
C ARG A 445 -20.47 1.15 -15.01
N THR A 446 -20.13 0.59 -16.17
CA THR A 446 -18.78 0.72 -16.72
C THR A 446 -18.59 2.14 -17.28
N VAL A 447 -17.60 2.87 -16.77
CA VAL A 447 -17.24 4.22 -17.21
C VAL A 447 -16.26 4.16 -18.37
N ALA A 448 -15.24 3.31 -18.24
CA ALA A 448 -14.27 3.06 -19.28
C ALA A 448 -13.62 1.69 -19.05
N PHE A 449 -13.19 1.01 -20.10
CA PHE A 449 -12.49 -0.28 -19.97
C PHE A 449 -11.55 -0.53 -21.13
N GLY A 450 -10.60 -1.44 -20.96
CA GLY A 450 -9.75 -1.87 -22.06
C GLY A 450 -8.58 -2.74 -21.63
N TRP A 451 -7.74 -3.05 -22.62
CA TRP A 451 -6.55 -3.87 -22.49
C TRP A 451 -5.33 -3.09 -22.94
N ASN A 452 -4.20 -3.24 -22.25
CA ASN A 452 -2.85 -2.77 -22.63
C ASN A 452 -2.81 -1.69 -23.74
N GLY A 453 -2.81 -0.42 -23.37
CA GLY A 453 -2.68 0.69 -24.30
C GLY A 453 -3.95 1.05 -25.10
N GLU A 454 -5.04 0.29 -24.95
CA GLU A 454 -6.35 0.60 -25.53
C GLU A 454 -7.36 0.90 -24.42
N LEU A 455 -8.10 2.01 -24.57
CA LEU A 455 -9.15 2.43 -23.63
C LEU A 455 -10.43 2.79 -24.39
N ASN A 456 -11.55 2.21 -23.97
CA ASN A 456 -12.88 2.52 -24.46
C ASN A 456 -13.61 3.32 -23.38
N VAL A 457 -13.93 4.59 -23.66
CA VAL A 457 -14.60 5.53 -22.76
C VAL A 457 -16.09 5.55 -23.09
N LEU A 458 -16.92 5.18 -22.11
CA LEU A 458 -18.38 5.13 -22.21
C LEU A 458 -19.06 6.30 -21.47
N ASP A 459 -18.42 6.81 -20.40
CA ASP A 459 -18.92 7.94 -19.61
C ASP A 459 -17.83 9.00 -19.42
N VAL A 460 -17.86 10.04 -20.26
CA VAL A 460 -16.88 11.14 -20.17
C VAL A 460 -16.99 11.88 -18.85
N LYS A 461 -18.20 12.09 -18.31
CA LYS A 461 -18.41 12.83 -17.07
C LYS A 461 -17.67 12.17 -15.92
N SER A 462 -17.79 10.85 -15.77
CA SER A 462 -17.10 10.11 -14.72
C SER A 462 -15.58 10.12 -14.88
N MET A 463 -15.05 10.18 -16.10
CA MET A 463 -13.61 10.39 -16.32
C MET A 463 -13.14 11.78 -15.84
N LEU A 464 -13.97 12.82 -15.98
CA LEU A 464 -13.70 14.14 -15.40
C LEU A 464 -13.80 14.13 -13.87
N ASP A 465 -14.72 13.34 -13.32
CA ASP A 465 -14.91 13.22 -11.86
C ASP A 465 -13.69 12.70 -11.13
N VAL A 466 -12.85 11.87 -11.77
CA VAL A 466 -11.56 11.44 -11.20
C VAL A 466 -10.72 12.66 -10.76
N GLN A 467 -10.79 13.78 -11.46
CA GLN A 467 -10.12 15.02 -11.02
C GLN A 467 -10.98 15.88 -10.11
N ARG A 468 -12.30 15.88 -10.26
CA ARG A 468 -13.18 16.67 -9.37
C ARG A 468 -13.08 16.18 -7.94
N PHE A 469 -13.08 14.87 -7.74
CA PHE A 469 -13.19 14.27 -6.41
C PHE A 469 -11.91 14.43 -5.58
N ARG A 470 -10.74 14.68 -6.20
CA ARG A 470 -9.54 15.05 -5.43
C ARG A 470 -9.55 16.49 -4.89
N ARG A 471 -10.52 17.33 -5.27
CA ARG A 471 -10.62 18.75 -4.88
C ARG A 471 -11.45 18.99 -3.62
N VAL A 472 -11.81 17.94 -2.88
CA VAL A 472 -12.62 18.07 -1.67
C VAL A 472 -11.88 18.79 -0.55
N ASP A 473 -12.60 19.56 0.27
CA ASP A 473 -12.07 20.11 1.53
C ASP A 473 -12.24 19.09 2.65
N VAL A 474 -11.12 18.63 3.22
CA VAL A 474 -11.12 17.69 4.36
C VAL A 474 -11.72 18.29 5.63
N ARG A 475 -11.82 19.62 5.71
CA ARG A 475 -12.41 20.35 6.84
C ARG A 475 -13.92 20.59 6.67
N ALA A 476 -14.52 20.09 5.59
CA ALA A 476 -15.93 20.27 5.32
C ALA A 476 -16.80 19.76 6.48
N THR A 477 -17.61 20.66 7.04
CA THR A 477 -18.55 20.37 8.13
C THR A 477 -19.95 19.98 7.64
N GLY A 478 -20.17 20.01 6.32
CA GLY A 478 -21.42 19.62 5.70
C GLY A 478 -21.31 19.50 4.17
N PRO A 479 -22.31 18.91 3.49
CA PRO A 479 -22.22 18.61 2.05
C PRO A 479 -22.01 19.84 1.16
N HIS A 480 -22.55 21.00 1.56
CA HIS A 480 -22.42 22.26 0.82
C HIS A 480 -21.01 22.86 0.91
N ASN A 481 -20.20 22.45 1.90
CA ASN A 481 -18.82 22.90 2.09
C ASN A 481 -17.79 21.90 1.55
N LEU A 482 -18.24 20.86 0.84
CA LEU A 482 -17.37 19.80 0.35
C LEU A 482 -16.32 20.32 -0.64
N TYR A 483 -16.61 21.42 -1.34
CA TYR A 483 -15.72 22.05 -2.30
C TYR A 483 -15.63 23.55 -2.02
N GLU A 484 -14.43 24.06 -1.74
CA GLU A 484 -14.22 25.49 -1.42
C GLU A 484 -14.65 26.42 -2.56
N ASN A 485 -14.43 26.00 -3.82
CA ASN A 485 -14.82 26.75 -5.00
C ASN A 485 -15.54 25.82 -6.01
N PRO A 486 -16.90 25.80 -6.01
CA PRO A 486 -17.68 24.99 -6.92
C PRO A 486 -17.43 25.28 -8.41
N GLY A 487 -16.99 26.50 -8.76
CA GLY A 487 -16.66 26.86 -10.15
C GLY A 487 -15.48 26.05 -10.71
N LEU A 488 -14.58 25.56 -9.85
CA LEU A 488 -13.49 24.66 -10.26
C LEU A 488 -13.97 23.26 -10.66
N LEU A 489 -15.23 22.92 -10.41
CA LEU A 489 -15.84 21.65 -10.83
C LEU A 489 -16.42 21.71 -12.25
N ALA A 490 -16.40 22.88 -12.90
CA ALA A 490 -16.80 22.99 -14.30
C ALA A 490 -16.01 21.98 -15.18
N PRO A 491 -16.64 21.37 -16.20
CA PRO A 491 -16.03 20.32 -17.00
C PRO A 491 -14.65 20.69 -17.56
N GLU A 492 -14.52 21.92 -18.06
CA GLU A 492 -13.32 22.44 -18.73
C GLU A 492 -12.09 22.43 -17.82
N ASN A 493 -12.31 22.58 -16.51
CA ASN A 493 -11.26 22.62 -15.47
C ASN A 493 -10.80 21.22 -15.02
N ASN A 494 -11.43 20.15 -15.52
CA ASN A 494 -11.24 18.78 -15.06
C ASN A 494 -11.00 17.79 -16.20
N THR A 495 -10.43 18.23 -17.32
CA THR A 495 -10.17 17.39 -18.51
C THR A 495 -8.79 16.73 -18.53
N SER A 496 -7.87 17.10 -17.61
CA SER A 496 -6.45 16.72 -17.72
C SER A 496 -6.18 15.21 -17.76
N PHE A 497 -6.88 14.41 -16.94
CA PHE A 497 -6.75 12.96 -16.93
C PHE A 497 -7.18 12.33 -18.26
N LEU A 498 -8.33 12.73 -18.79
CA LEU A 498 -8.82 12.26 -20.09
C LEU A 498 -7.87 12.66 -21.23
N LEU A 499 -7.31 13.87 -21.17
CA LEU A 499 -6.30 14.36 -22.09
C LEU A 499 -5.00 13.54 -22.01
N GLU A 500 -4.56 13.18 -20.81
CA GLU A 500 -3.43 12.26 -20.63
C GLU A 500 -3.73 10.86 -21.19
N CYS A 501 -4.94 10.35 -21.03
CA CYS A 501 -5.35 9.07 -21.63
C CYS A 501 -5.21 9.14 -23.16
N ALA A 502 -5.78 10.17 -23.79
CA ALA A 502 -5.69 10.35 -25.23
C ALA A 502 -4.24 10.48 -25.73
N ARG A 503 -3.38 11.21 -25.01
CA ARG A 503 -1.98 11.45 -25.41
C ARG A 503 -1.06 10.25 -25.22
N ARG A 504 -1.24 9.50 -24.12
CA ARG A 504 -0.29 8.46 -23.71
C ARG A 504 -0.67 7.08 -24.23
N LEU A 505 -1.97 6.82 -24.40
CA LEU A 505 -2.44 5.52 -24.85
C LEU A 505 -2.38 5.43 -26.38
N PRO A 506 -1.88 4.31 -26.93
CA PRO A 506 -1.93 4.03 -28.36
C PRO A 506 -3.30 4.23 -28.99
N ARG A 507 -4.39 3.80 -28.32
CA ARG A 507 -5.75 3.93 -28.84
C ARG A 507 -6.74 4.34 -27.75
N VAL A 508 -7.60 5.29 -28.07
CA VAL A 508 -8.74 5.67 -27.24
C VAL A 508 -10.00 5.75 -28.10
N ASN A 509 -11.01 4.98 -27.73
CA ASN A 509 -12.33 5.00 -28.36
C ASN A 509 -13.32 5.69 -27.42
N PHE A 510 -14.18 6.52 -27.96
CA PHE A 510 -15.33 7.06 -27.24
C PHE A 510 -16.60 6.45 -27.82
N ALA A 511 -17.44 5.89 -26.96
CA ALA A 511 -18.63 5.18 -27.36
C ALA A 511 -19.82 5.55 -26.48
N ASP A 512 -21.02 5.42 -27.05
CA ASP A 512 -22.26 5.61 -26.31
C ASP A 512 -22.44 4.50 -25.25
N GLN A 513 -22.84 4.88 -24.03
CA GLN A 513 -23.00 3.95 -22.90
C GLN A 513 -24.06 2.87 -23.15
N ALA A 514 -25.19 3.23 -23.77
CA ALA A 514 -26.36 2.37 -23.87
C ALA A 514 -26.26 1.39 -25.03
N THR A 515 -25.52 1.75 -26.08
CA THR A 515 -25.43 0.97 -27.31
C THR A 515 -24.03 0.43 -27.58
N GLY A 516 -22.99 1.04 -27.03
CA GLY A 516 -21.61 0.75 -27.41
C GLY A 516 -21.21 1.29 -28.79
N ARG A 517 -22.04 2.12 -29.45
CA ARG A 517 -21.71 2.72 -30.74
C ARG A 517 -20.56 3.70 -30.57
N ILE A 518 -19.45 3.45 -31.24
CA ILE A 518 -18.26 4.29 -31.18
C ILE A 518 -18.50 5.55 -32.02
N TYR A 519 -18.32 6.72 -31.40
CA TYR A 519 -18.52 8.01 -32.06
C TYR A 519 -17.22 8.75 -32.39
N LEU A 520 -16.12 8.44 -31.68
CA LEU A 520 -14.81 9.03 -31.95
C LEU A 520 -13.71 8.00 -31.64
N CYS A 521 -12.77 7.84 -32.57
CA CYS A 521 -11.58 7.01 -32.36
C CYS A 521 -10.32 7.88 -32.49
N LEU A 522 -9.43 7.76 -31.49
CA LEU A 522 -8.12 8.38 -31.46
C LEU A 522 -7.03 7.32 -31.55
N ALA A 523 -5.98 7.61 -32.31
CA ALA A 523 -4.72 6.87 -32.29
C ALA A 523 -3.59 7.84 -31.91
N ALA A 524 -2.85 7.51 -30.85
CA ALA A 524 -1.77 8.35 -30.30
C ALA A 524 -2.16 9.84 -30.18
N GLY A 525 -3.33 10.10 -29.60
CA GLY A 525 -3.88 11.45 -29.41
C GLY A 525 -4.46 12.12 -30.67
N THR A 526 -4.41 11.48 -31.83
CA THR A 526 -4.91 12.05 -33.09
C THR A 526 -6.23 11.39 -33.50
N PRO A 527 -7.29 12.16 -33.83
CA PRO A 527 -8.51 11.59 -34.39
C PRO A 527 -8.26 10.86 -35.70
N ILE A 528 -8.59 9.56 -35.75
CA ILE A 528 -8.45 8.76 -36.97
C ILE A 528 -9.77 8.68 -37.75
N TRP A 529 -10.90 8.63 -37.05
CA TRP A 529 -12.23 8.68 -37.64
C TRP A 529 -13.27 9.13 -36.61
N ALA A 530 -14.40 9.65 -37.09
CA ALA A 530 -15.54 10.02 -36.25
C ALA A 530 -16.88 9.74 -36.95
N ASP A 531 -17.81 9.12 -36.25
CA ASP A 531 -19.21 8.97 -36.70
C ASP A 531 -19.93 10.30 -36.48
N ALA A 532 -20.38 10.93 -37.56
CA ALA A 532 -20.92 12.28 -37.54
C ALA A 532 -22.13 12.43 -36.62
N ASP A 533 -23.07 11.51 -36.78
CA ASP A 533 -24.39 11.59 -36.17
C ASP A 533 -24.27 11.22 -34.69
N ALA A 534 -23.52 10.15 -34.40
CA ALA A 534 -23.27 9.73 -33.03
C ALA A 534 -22.43 10.77 -32.26
N LEU A 535 -21.42 11.38 -32.90
CA LEU A 535 -20.61 12.43 -32.28
C LEU A 535 -21.46 13.67 -32.01
N HIS A 536 -22.29 14.10 -32.96
CA HIS A 536 -23.17 15.25 -32.77
C HIS A 536 -24.14 15.01 -31.60
N ALA A 537 -24.75 13.82 -31.54
CA ALA A 537 -25.63 13.43 -30.45
C ALA A 537 -24.90 13.43 -29.10
N ALA A 538 -23.70 12.84 -29.02
CA ALA A 538 -22.89 12.80 -27.81
C ALA A 538 -22.48 14.21 -27.34
N MET A 539 -22.13 15.12 -28.26
CA MET A 539 -21.73 16.49 -27.95
C MET A 539 -22.89 17.41 -27.51
N THR A 540 -24.14 16.94 -27.50
CA THR A 540 -25.25 17.67 -26.86
C THR A 540 -25.11 17.69 -25.33
N ASN A 541 -24.43 16.70 -24.75
CA ASN A 541 -24.10 16.67 -23.33
C ASN A 541 -22.89 17.59 -23.06
N PRO A 542 -23.01 18.60 -22.17
CA PRO A 542 -21.92 19.56 -21.91
C PRO A 542 -20.63 18.92 -21.37
N GLU A 543 -20.73 17.92 -20.51
CA GLU A 543 -19.58 17.18 -19.95
C GLU A 543 -18.82 16.45 -21.06
N THR A 544 -19.57 15.76 -21.92
CA THR A 544 -19.03 15.01 -23.06
C THR A 544 -18.38 15.97 -24.06
N ARG A 545 -19.05 17.08 -24.37
CA ARG A 545 -18.52 18.12 -25.25
C ARG A 545 -17.19 18.68 -24.74
N ALA A 546 -17.10 19.04 -23.46
CA ALA A 546 -15.87 19.57 -22.88
C ALA A 546 -14.73 18.56 -22.93
N GLY A 547 -14.99 17.30 -22.57
CA GLY A 547 -13.99 16.23 -22.63
C GLY A 547 -13.51 15.94 -24.06
N VAL A 548 -14.44 15.81 -25.01
CA VAL A 548 -14.13 15.57 -26.43
C VAL A 548 -13.34 16.73 -27.03
N LEU A 549 -13.74 17.98 -26.79
CA LEU A 549 -13.02 19.15 -27.30
C LEU A 549 -11.64 19.33 -26.65
N ALA A 550 -11.42 18.83 -25.44
CA ALA A 550 -10.11 18.86 -24.82
C ALA A 550 -9.12 17.91 -25.52
N VAL A 551 -9.58 16.72 -25.92
CA VAL A 551 -8.72 15.70 -26.58
C VAL A 551 -8.64 15.87 -28.09
N ALA A 552 -9.68 16.43 -28.71
CA ALA A 552 -9.77 16.63 -30.15
C ALA A 552 -10.44 18.00 -30.48
N PRO A 553 -9.73 19.12 -30.30
CA PRO A 553 -10.30 20.47 -30.42
C PRO A 553 -10.93 20.78 -31.78
N ASP A 554 -10.38 20.20 -32.84
CA ASP A 554 -10.81 20.44 -34.22
C ASP A 554 -11.89 19.46 -34.70
N VAL A 555 -12.31 18.49 -33.88
CA VAL A 555 -13.30 17.47 -34.28
C VAL A 555 -14.67 18.06 -34.65
N ALA A 556 -14.99 19.23 -34.09
CA ALA A 556 -16.22 19.97 -34.37
C ALA A 556 -16.15 20.80 -35.68
N LYS A 557 -14.97 20.95 -36.29
CA LYS A 557 -14.73 21.71 -37.52
C LYS A 557 -14.58 20.71 -38.68
N ARG A 558 -15.65 20.38 -39.41
CA ARG A 558 -15.58 19.41 -40.54
C ARG A 558 -15.23 20.06 -41.89
N PRO A 559 -14.59 19.31 -42.85
CA PRO A 559 -14.71 17.85 -43.06
C PRO A 559 -13.37 17.09 -43.25
N VAL A 560 -12.41 17.13 -42.31
CA VAL A 560 -11.11 16.46 -42.50
C VAL A 560 -11.05 15.03 -41.95
N ILE A 561 -11.90 14.67 -40.98
CA ILE A 561 -11.85 13.35 -40.34
C ILE A 561 -12.77 12.36 -41.08
N PRO A 562 -12.26 11.23 -41.60
CA PRO A 562 -13.08 10.21 -42.25
C PRO A 562 -14.17 9.70 -41.32
N GLY A 563 -15.35 9.42 -41.86
CA GLY A 563 -16.40 8.67 -41.15
C GLY A 563 -16.31 7.18 -41.48
N PRO A 564 -16.79 6.29 -40.59
CA PRO A 564 -16.93 4.88 -40.93
C PRO A 564 -18.05 4.69 -41.97
N GLN A 565 -17.95 3.68 -42.83
CA GLN A 565 -18.96 3.40 -43.86
C GLN A 565 -20.29 2.92 -43.25
N THR A 566 -20.22 2.23 -42.12
CA THR A 566 -21.35 1.78 -41.30
C THR A 566 -21.08 2.10 -39.84
N PRO A 567 -22.12 2.21 -38.99
CA PRO A 567 -21.92 2.31 -37.54
C PRO A 567 -21.02 1.19 -37.03
N VAL A 568 -20.09 1.54 -36.13
CA VAL A 568 -19.17 0.59 -35.50
C VAL A 568 -19.51 0.47 -34.02
N TYR A 569 -19.74 -0.75 -33.55
CA TYR A 569 -20.05 -1.04 -32.16
C TYR A 569 -18.88 -1.70 -31.45
N LEU A 570 -18.68 -1.41 -30.16
CA LEU A 570 -17.61 -2.01 -29.36
C LEU A 570 -17.66 -3.55 -29.36
N ALA A 571 -18.85 -4.16 -29.37
CA ALA A 571 -19.00 -5.62 -29.40
C ALA A 571 -18.58 -6.27 -30.73
N GLU A 572 -18.58 -5.51 -31.83
CA GLU A 572 -18.10 -5.95 -33.13
C GLU A 572 -16.62 -5.58 -33.32
N HIS A 573 -16.22 -4.44 -32.76
CA HIS A 573 -14.87 -3.91 -32.82
C HIS A 573 -13.89 -4.70 -31.94
N LEU A 574 -14.36 -5.13 -30.77
CA LEU A 574 -13.66 -6.01 -29.85
C LEU A 574 -14.24 -7.41 -30.04
N SER A 575 -13.40 -8.43 -30.18
CA SER A 575 -13.90 -9.81 -30.08
C SER A 575 -14.58 -10.00 -28.72
N ILE A 576 -15.67 -10.77 -28.66
CA ILE A 576 -16.45 -11.01 -27.42
C ILE A 576 -15.53 -11.46 -26.27
N ASP A 577 -14.50 -12.25 -26.58
CA ASP A 577 -13.48 -12.76 -25.66
C ASP A 577 -12.56 -11.67 -25.07
N ARG A 578 -12.73 -10.40 -25.45
CA ARG A 578 -11.98 -9.26 -24.88
C ARG A 578 -12.85 -8.36 -24.00
N ILE A 579 -14.14 -8.65 -23.85
CA ILE A 579 -15.06 -7.85 -23.02
C ILE A 579 -15.16 -8.47 -21.62
N HIS A 580 -14.27 -8.04 -20.72
CA HIS A 580 -14.14 -8.59 -19.36
C HIS A 580 -14.69 -7.63 -18.28
N THR A 581 -15.68 -6.80 -18.64
CA THR A 581 -16.22 -5.78 -17.74
C THR A 581 -17.01 -6.39 -16.57
N LEU A 582 -16.83 -5.81 -15.38
CA LEU A 582 -17.65 -6.06 -14.19
C LEU A 582 -18.89 -5.17 -14.20
N GLY A 583 -18.82 -3.98 -14.78
CA GLY A 583 -19.96 -3.08 -14.85
C GLY A 583 -20.88 -3.40 -16.03
N ARG A 584 -22.06 -2.78 -15.99
CA ARG A 584 -23.05 -2.83 -17.08
C ARG A 584 -22.83 -1.70 -18.08
N TRP A 585 -23.01 -2.02 -19.35
CA TRP A 585 -23.08 -1.10 -20.49
C TRP A 585 -23.62 -1.85 -21.72
N GLY A 586 -24.10 -1.12 -22.72
CA GLY A 586 -24.72 -1.76 -23.88
C GLY A 586 -25.99 -2.55 -23.53
N SER A 587 -26.32 -3.51 -24.40
CA SER A 587 -27.29 -4.59 -24.13
C SER A 587 -26.65 -5.82 -23.48
N CYS A 588 -25.42 -5.71 -22.97
CA CYS A 588 -24.74 -6.80 -22.28
C CYS A 588 -25.23 -6.88 -20.84
N ASP A 589 -26.19 -7.76 -20.59
CA ASP A 589 -26.45 -8.30 -19.25
C ASP A 589 -25.44 -9.41 -18.92
#